data_AF-A0A7W0LA29-F1
#
_entry.id   AF-A0A7W0LA29-F1
#
_cell.length_a   1.000
_cell.length_b   1.000
_cell.length_c   1.000
_cell.angle_alpha   90.00
_cell.angle_beta   90.00
_cell.angle_gamma   90.00
#
_symmetry.space_group_name_H-M   'P 1'
#
loop_
_entity.id
_entity.type
_entity.pdbx_description
1 polymer ?
#
loop_
_entity_poly.entity_id
_entity_poly.type
_entity_poly.pdbx_seq_one_letter_code
_entity_poly.pdbx_strand_id
1 'polypeptide(L)'
;MFRRKSRGQVIGEELSEGFSHVRVAANEATRAAAEALAPRVEAARGAVGPRVEAARDALTPRVEAARDALNPRVEATRGAIIKGLDTARAQAEDRLTTARQQASTARDQADSERAEIADASRRSAKKTAKRAKKNAKRAKKTAVGARRDAKAALADVKAQAKAAAKANRASGAKKRRRWPFLLVIVGVVGAVVAKKRAKTDDDLWGAPSDSPVRGYTEDPQPSTASGVSATPATDDPYPGVTADTDGTIAEKTDDYKSVAPDDDGPLHGKLADSAHETGTAVGDSPEAQEETWSEMIDATKDNDDAANTEEAAKHAAKEPTKKSKGS
;
A
#
# COMPACT_ATOMS: atom_id res chain seq x y z
N MET A 1 -31.03 68.49 73.65
CA MET A 1 -30.32 68.87 72.41
C MET A 1 -31.08 68.32 71.22
N PHE A 2 -31.74 69.17 70.43
CA PHE A 2 -32.46 68.75 69.22
C PHE A 2 -31.55 68.94 68.00
N ARG A 3 -30.97 67.86 67.47
CA ARG A 3 -30.29 67.90 66.16
C ARG A 3 -31.36 68.10 65.09
N ARG A 4 -31.42 69.30 64.50
CA ARG A 4 -32.38 69.61 63.44
C ARG A 4 -32.02 68.78 62.20
N LYS A 5 -32.95 67.94 61.74
CA LYS A 5 -32.83 67.17 60.49
C LYS A 5 -32.52 68.15 59.35
N SER A 6 -31.56 67.82 58.49
CA SER A 6 -31.23 68.68 57.35
C SER A 6 -32.37 68.66 56.34
N ARG A 7 -32.60 69.76 55.59
CA ARG A 7 -33.68 69.81 54.58
C ARG A 7 -33.63 68.65 53.57
N GLY A 8 -32.43 68.18 53.24
CA GLY A 8 -32.24 67.01 52.36
C GLY A 8 -32.72 65.69 52.98
N GLN A 9 -32.63 65.51 54.30
CA GLN A 9 -33.18 64.33 54.97
C GLN A 9 -34.70 64.34 55.00
N VAL A 10 -35.32 65.51 55.18
CA VAL A 10 -36.79 65.63 55.14
C VAL A 10 -37.31 65.34 53.72
N ILE A 11 -36.69 65.89 52.68
CA ILE A 11 -37.05 65.60 51.29
C ILE A 11 -36.84 64.12 50.94
N GLY A 12 -35.76 63.51 51.43
CA GLY A 12 -35.52 62.08 51.23
C GLY A 12 -36.55 61.18 51.93
N GLU A 13 -37.04 61.59 53.10
CA GLU A 13 -38.06 60.88 53.89
C GLU A 13 -39.45 60.98 53.21
N GLU A 14 -39.83 62.15 52.71
CA GLU A 14 -41.11 62.32 51.98
C GLU A 14 -41.10 61.61 50.62
N LEU A 15 -39.97 61.61 49.91
CA LEU A 15 -39.84 60.87 48.64
C LEU A 15 -39.89 59.36 48.87
N SER A 16 -39.21 58.84 49.89
CA SER A 16 -39.24 57.40 50.19
C SER A 16 -40.64 56.95 50.58
N GLU A 17 -41.40 57.78 51.30
CA GLU A 17 -42.81 57.55 51.61
C GLU A 17 -43.69 57.58 50.35
N GLY A 18 -43.53 58.59 49.48
CA GLY A 18 -44.22 58.67 48.19
C GLY A 18 -43.98 57.45 47.29
N PHE A 19 -42.74 57.00 47.16
CA PHE A 19 -42.41 55.78 46.41
C PHE A 19 -43.01 54.52 47.04
N SER A 20 -43.14 54.49 48.36
CA SER A 20 -43.78 53.37 49.06
C SER A 20 -45.25 53.28 48.69
N HIS A 21 -45.98 54.40 48.66
CA HIS A 21 -47.37 54.43 48.22
C HIS A 21 -47.55 54.05 46.75
N VAL A 22 -46.67 54.52 45.86
CA VAL A 22 -46.73 54.14 44.43
C VAL A 22 -46.52 52.64 44.26
N ARG A 23 -45.59 52.02 45.01
CA ARG A 23 -45.38 50.56 44.96
C ARG A 23 -46.59 49.79 45.47
N VAL A 24 -47.20 50.23 46.56
CA VAL A 24 -48.42 49.60 47.10
C VAL A 24 -49.55 49.71 46.08
N ALA A 25 -49.80 50.90 45.53
CA ALA A 25 -50.83 51.11 44.52
C ALA A 25 -50.58 50.30 43.24
N ALA A 26 -49.32 50.19 42.80
CA ALA A 26 -48.96 49.37 41.65
C ALA A 26 -49.22 47.87 41.90
N ASN A 27 -48.88 47.36 43.09
CA ASN A 27 -49.13 45.97 43.45
C ASN A 27 -50.63 45.66 43.59
N GLU A 28 -51.42 46.59 44.11
CA GLU A 28 -52.88 46.46 44.15
C GLU A 28 -53.49 46.48 42.75
N ALA A 29 -52.99 47.35 41.87
CA ALA A 29 -53.42 47.39 40.47
C ALA A 29 -53.06 46.11 39.70
N THR A 30 -51.87 45.53 39.89
CA THR A 30 -51.51 44.26 39.25
C THR A 30 -52.31 43.09 39.80
N ARG A 31 -52.59 43.07 41.10
CA ARG A 31 -53.47 42.06 41.71
C ARG A 31 -54.90 42.16 41.18
N ALA A 32 -55.46 43.37 41.12
CA ALA A 32 -56.79 43.60 40.55
C ALA A 32 -56.85 43.20 39.06
N ALA A 33 -55.79 43.49 38.30
CA ALA A 33 -55.68 43.06 36.91
C ALA A 33 -55.59 41.52 36.79
N ALA A 34 -54.83 40.86 37.67
CA ALA A 34 -54.74 39.40 37.71
C ALA A 34 -56.09 38.76 38.06
N GLU A 35 -56.81 39.30 39.06
CA GLU A 35 -58.14 38.84 39.44
C GLU A 35 -59.16 39.06 38.31
N ALA A 36 -59.06 40.16 37.57
CA ALA A 36 -59.90 40.42 36.39
C ALA A 36 -59.59 39.51 35.19
N LEU A 37 -58.33 39.09 35.02
CA LEU A 37 -57.89 38.21 33.93
C LEU A 37 -58.02 36.72 34.25
N ALA A 38 -57.97 36.33 35.52
CA ALA A 38 -58.07 34.94 35.99
C ALA A 38 -59.24 34.16 35.34
N PRO A 39 -60.51 34.64 35.35
CA PRO A 39 -61.61 33.90 34.74
C PRO A 39 -61.49 33.79 33.21
N ARG A 40 -60.85 34.77 32.55
CA ARG A 40 -60.63 34.72 31.09
C ARG A 40 -59.56 33.70 30.73
N VAL A 41 -58.49 33.60 31.52
CA VAL A 41 -57.43 32.60 31.33
C VAL A 41 -57.95 31.20 31.59
N GLU A 42 -58.76 31.01 32.63
CA GLU A 42 -59.38 29.73 32.94
C GLU A 42 -60.37 29.31 31.84
N ALA A 43 -61.23 30.22 31.37
CA ALA A 43 -62.11 29.96 30.23
C ALA A 43 -61.35 29.65 28.94
N ALA A 44 -60.25 30.37 28.67
CA ALA A 44 -59.39 30.10 27.51
C ALA A 44 -58.73 28.71 27.61
N ARG A 45 -58.23 28.32 28.79
CA ARG A 45 -57.67 26.98 29.02
C ARG A 45 -58.73 25.89 28.84
N GLY A 46 -59.94 26.10 29.37
CA GLY A 46 -61.07 25.19 29.19
C GLY A 46 -61.46 25.02 27.72
N ALA A 47 -61.35 26.08 26.90
CA ALA A 47 -61.68 26.03 25.48
C ALA A 47 -60.59 25.38 24.60
N VAL A 48 -59.32 25.40 25.02
CA VAL A 48 -58.20 24.83 24.24
C VAL A 48 -58.20 23.30 24.29
N GLY A 49 -58.52 22.70 25.44
CA GLY A 49 -58.49 21.24 25.62
C GLY A 49 -59.29 20.47 24.55
N PRO A 50 -60.61 20.73 24.40
CA PRO A 50 -61.44 20.06 23.41
C PRO A 50 -60.98 20.28 21.96
N ARG A 51 -60.37 21.44 21.66
CA ARG A 51 -59.85 21.73 20.31
C ARG A 51 -58.59 20.92 20.01
N VAL A 52 -57.72 20.74 20.99
CA VAL A 52 -56.52 19.90 20.84
C VAL A 52 -56.90 18.43 20.71
N GLU A 53 -57.88 17.97 21.50
CA GLU A 53 -58.41 16.61 21.40
C GLU A 53 -59.04 16.35 20.04
N ALA A 54 -59.95 17.21 19.59
CA ALA A 54 -60.53 17.13 18.25
C ALA A 54 -59.50 17.19 17.12
N ALA A 55 -58.44 18.01 17.26
CA ALA A 55 -57.35 18.06 16.29
C ALA A 55 -56.53 16.76 16.26
N ARG A 56 -56.29 16.13 17.42
CA ARG A 56 -55.64 14.81 17.49
C ARG A 56 -56.49 13.74 16.84
N ASP A 57 -57.77 13.70 17.17
CA ASP A 57 -58.72 12.73 16.59
C ASP A 57 -58.83 12.89 15.07
N ALA A 58 -58.74 14.12 14.55
CA ALA A 58 -58.72 14.38 13.12
C ALA A 58 -57.39 13.99 12.44
N LEU A 59 -56.27 14.03 13.15
CA LEU A 59 -54.94 13.73 12.62
C LEU A 59 -54.58 12.23 12.68
N THR A 60 -55.01 11.51 13.71
CA THR A 60 -54.76 10.07 13.87
C THR A 60 -55.05 9.25 12.60
N PRO A 61 -56.27 9.29 12.02
CA PRO A 61 -56.57 8.49 10.82
C PRO A 61 -55.77 8.93 9.59
N ARG A 62 -55.33 10.20 9.52
CA ARG A 62 -54.49 10.68 8.41
C ARG A 62 -53.07 10.14 8.52
N VAL A 63 -52.53 10.05 9.73
CA VAL A 63 -51.20 9.47 9.97
C VAL A 63 -51.23 7.97 9.71
N GLU A 64 -52.28 7.27 10.14
CA GLU A 64 -52.46 5.84 9.86
C GLU A 64 -52.56 5.59 8.34
N ALA A 65 -53.43 6.33 7.63
CA ALA A 65 -53.53 6.22 6.18
C ALA A 65 -52.22 6.53 5.44
N ALA A 66 -51.44 7.52 5.92
CA ALA A 66 -50.14 7.83 5.36
C ALA A 66 -49.12 6.70 5.59
N ARG A 67 -49.14 6.06 6.76
CA ARG A 67 -48.29 4.89 7.05
C ARG A 67 -48.66 3.70 6.17
N ASP A 68 -49.95 3.42 6.05
CA ASP A 68 -50.45 2.32 5.22
C ASP A 68 -50.11 2.53 3.74
N ALA A 69 -50.16 3.78 3.27
CA ALA A 69 -49.75 4.13 1.90
C ALA A 69 -48.23 4.03 1.66
N LEU A 70 -47.41 4.27 2.69
CA LEU A 70 -45.94 4.24 2.58
C LEU A 70 -45.36 2.83 2.75
N ASN A 71 -45.96 1.97 3.58
CA ASN A 71 -45.52 0.60 3.82
C ASN A 71 -45.22 -0.20 2.53
N PRO A 72 -46.12 -0.29 1.52
CA PRO A 72 -45.84 -1.05 0.32
C PRO A 72 -44.67 -0.47 -0.50
N ARG A 73 -44.44 0.84 -0.44
CA ARG A 73 -43.29 1.47 -1.12
C ARG A 73 -41.97 1.14 -0.43
N VAL A 74 -41.96 1.10 0.90
CA VAL A 74 -40.78 0.71 1.69
C VAL A 74 -40.42 -0.75 1.43
N GLU A 75 -41.41 -1.64 1.43
CA GLU A 75 -41.18 -3.06 1.13
C GLU A 75 -40.73 -3.30 -0.32
N ALA A 76 -41.33 -2.59 -1.29
CA ALA A 76 -40.87 -2.64 -2.69
C ALA A 76 -39.42 -2.13 -2.84
N THR A 77 -39.07 -1.05 -2.15
CA THR A 77 -37.71 -0.49 -2.15
C THR A 77 -36.72 -1.47 -1.52
N ARG A 78 -37.07 -2.09 -0.39
CA ARG A 78 -36.25 -3.13 0.25
C ARG A 78 -36.02 -4.32 -0.68
N GLY A 79 -37.09 -4.83 -1.32
CA GLY A 79 -36.99 -5.91 -2.28
C GLY A 79 -36.09 -5.57 -3.48
N ALA A 80 -36.20 -4.35 -4.01
CA ALA A 80 -35.33 -3.88 -5.08
C ALA A 80 -33.85 -3.78 -4.66
N ILE A 81 -33.58 -3.30 -3.44
CA ILE A 81 -32.22 -3.23 -2.89
C ILE A 81 -31.62 -4.63 -2.71
N ILE A 82 -32.37 -5.57 -2.13
CA ILE A 82 -31.92 -6.97 -1.95
C ILE A 82 -31.58 -7.59 -3.31
N LYS A 83 -32.47 -7.47 -4.29
CA LYS A 83 -32.23 -7.98 -5.66
C LYS A 83 -31.01 -7.32 -6.32
N GLY A 84 -30.84 -6.00 -6.12
CA GLY A 84 -29.69 -5.27 -6.60
C GLY A 84 -28.38 -5.75 -5.98
N LEU A 85 -28.39 -6.02 -4.67
CA LEU A 85 -27.25 -6.54 -3.93
C LEU A 85 -26.86 -7.95 -4.40
N ASP A 86 -27.83 -8.84 -4.60
CA ASP A 86 -27.58 -10.19 -5.11
C ASP A 86 -26.97 -10.17 -6.52
N THR A 87 -27.48 -9.29 -7.37
CA THR A 87 -26.95 -9.09 -8.73
C THR A 87 -25.51 -8.55 -8.69
N ALA A 88 -25.25 -7.55 -7.85
CA ALA A 88 -23.91 -6.97 -7.70
C ALA A 88 -22.92 -8.00 -7.13
N ARG A 89 -23.37 -8.86 -6.21
CA ARG A 89 -22.56 -9.95 -5.65
C ARG A 89 -22.21 -10.99 -6.71
N ALA A 90 -23.18 -11.45 -7.50
CA ALA A 90 -22.92 -12.39 -8.59
C ALA A 90 -21.90 -11.82 -9.59
N GLN A 91 -22.05 -10.55 -9.97
CA GLN A 91 -21.09 -9.87 -10.84
C GLN A 91 -19.69 -9.75 -10.21
N ALA A 92 -19.61 -9.54 -8.90
CA ALA A 92 -18.34 -9.49 -8.18
C ALA A 92 -17.64 -10.86 -8.14
N GLU A 93 -18.40 -11.94 -7.96
CA GLU A 93 -17.89 -13.32 -7.98
C GLU A 93 -17.36 -13.69 -9.37
N ASP A 94 -18.08 -13.35 -10.44
CA ASP A 94 -17.64 -13.55 -11.84
C ASP A 94 -16.34 -12.77 -12.17
N ARG A 95 -16.24 -11.53 -11.69
CA ARG A 95 -15.02 -10.73 -11.87
C ARG A 95 -13.85 -11.31 -11.09
N LEU A 96 -14.09 -11.83 -9.88
CA LEU A 96 -13.07 -12.43 -9.04
C LEU A 96 -12.53 -13.74 -9.65
N THR A 97 -13.39 -14.58 -10.24
CA THR A 97 -12.96 -15.81 -10.91
C THR A 97 -12.13 -15.49 -12.16
N THR A 98 -12.56 -14.52 -12.96
CA THR A 98 -11.81 -14.04 -14.14
C THR A 98 -10.44 -13.49 -13.72
N ALA A 99 -10.39 -12.65 -12.68
CA ALA A 99 -9.13 -12.09 -12.18
C ALA A 99 -8.18 -13.18 -11.66
N ARG A 100 -8.71 -14.23 -11.00
CA ARG A 100 -7.91 -15.39 -10.56
C ARG A 100 -7.33 -16.17 -11.72
N GLN A 101 -8.12 -16.41 -12.78
CA GLN A 101 -7.65 -17.07 -13.99
C GLN A 101 -6.56 -16.24 -14.71
N GLN A 102 -6.75 -14.93 -14.80
CA GLN A 102 -5.73 -14.04 -15.36
C GLN A 102 -4.45 -14.08 -14.52
N ALA A 103 -4.56 -14.05 -13.19
CA ALA A 103 -3.42 -14.13 -12.29
C ALA A 103 -2.67 -15.48 -12.40
N SER A 104 -3.36 -16.61 -12.59
CA SER A 104 -2.69 -17.90 -12.81
C SER A 104 -1.95 -17.91 -14.15
N THR A 105 -2.58 -17.46 -15.23
CA THR A 105 -1.91 -17.40 -16.54
C THR A 105 -0.68 -16.49 -16.54
N ALA A 106 -0.74 -15.35 -15.84
CA ALA A 106 0.40 -14.44 -15.69
C ALA A 106 1.54 -15.07 -14.89
N ARG A 107 1.24 -15.89 -13.87
CA ARG A 107 2.25 -16.65 -13.11
C ARG A 107 2.93 -17.70 -14.00
N ASP A 108 2.15 -18.46 -14.76
CA ASP A 108 2.69 -19.47 -15.68
C ASP A 108 3.60 -18.84 -16.75
N GLN A 109 3.20 -17.68 -17.27
CA GLN A 109 4.04 -16.89 -18.19
C GLN A 109 5.34 -16.45 -17.53
N ALA A 110 5.28 -15.86 -16.33
CA ALA A 110 6.46 -15.40 -15.61
C ALA A 110 7.42 -16.55 -15.28
N ASP A 111 6.91 -17.74 -14.94
CA ASP A 111 7.74 -18.91 -14.66
C ASP A 111 8.37 -19.47 -15.93
N SER A 112 7.67 -19.44 -17.08
CA SER A 112 8.24 -19.80 -18.38
C SER A 112 9.38 -18.86 -18.79
N GLU A 113 9.22 -17.54 -18.63
CA GLU A 113 10.25 -16.55 -18.92
C GLU A 113 11.47 -16.71 -18.00
N ARG A 114 11.24 -16.99 -16.71
CA ARG A 114 12.31 -17.28 -15.75
C ARG A 114 13.11 -18.51 -16.15
N ALA A 115 12.46 -19.57 -16.63
CA ALA A 115 13.13 -20.76 -17.12
C ALA A 115 14.00 -20.46 -18.35
N GLU A 116 13.50 -19.66 -19.29
CA GLU A 116 14.26 -19.25 -20.48
C GLU A 116 15.48 -18.40 -20.13
N ILE A 117 15.32 -17.42 -19.22
CA ILE A 117 16.43 -16.59 -18.73
C ILE A 117 17.48 -17.45 -18.01
N ALA A 118 17.04 -18.41 -17.19
CA ALA A 118 17.94 -19.34 -16.50
C ALA A 118 18.74 -20.18 -17.50
N ASP A 119 18.13 -20.69 -18.56
CA ASP A 119 18.83 -21.46 -19.59
C ASP A 119 19.73 -20.60 -20.47
N ALA A 120 19.33 -19.37 -20.79
CA ALA A 120 20.17 -18.39 -21.48
C ALA A 120 21.43 -18.08 -20.65
N SER A 121 21.29 -17.87 -19.35
CA SER A 121 22.42 -17.63 -18.43
C SER A 121 23.34 -18.84 -18.30
N ARG A 122 22.80 -20.07 -18.27
CA ARG A 122 23.60 -21.31 -18.29
C ARG A 122 24.38 -21.45 -19.59
N ARG A 123 23.79 -21.12 -20.74
CA ARG A 123 24.45 -21.15 -22.05
C ARG A 123 25.59 -20.13 -22.13
N SER A 124 25.39 -18.91 -21.63
CA SER A 124 26.43 -17.89 -21.60
C SER A 124 27.56 -18.27 -20.64
N ALA A 125 27.25 -18.75 -19.43
CA ALA A 125 28.22 -19.24 -18.46
C ALA A 125 29.07 -20.41 -18.98
N LYS A 126 28.46 -21.36 -19.70
CA LYS A 126 29.20 -22.46 -20.35
C LYS A 126 30.17 -21.94 -21.42
N LYS A 127 29.78 -20.93 -22.20
CA LYS A 127 30.64 -20.31 -23.22
C LYS A 127 31.82 -19.57 -22.58
N THR A 128 31.58 -18.78 -21.53
CA THR A 128 32.64 -18.05 -20.81
C THR A 128 33.60 -19.02 -20.10
N ALA A 129 33.10 -20.08 -19.46
CA ALA A 129 33.92 -21.13 -18.84
C ALA A 129 34.84 -21.83 -19.85
N LYS A 130 34.34 -22.15 -21.06
CA LYS A 130 35.16 -22.73 -22.14
C LYS A 130 36.26 -21.77 -22.61
N ARG A 131 35.97 -20.47 -22.73
CA ARG A 131 36.97 -19.45 -23.10
C ARG A 131 38.02 -19.29 -22.00
N ALA A 132 37.60 -19.21 -20.73
CA ALA A 132 38.49 -19.15 -19.59
C ALA A 132 39.45 -20.36 -19.53
N LYS A 133 38.94 -21.58 -19.74
CA LYS A 133 39.77 -22.80 -19.80
C LYS A 133 40.81 -22.76 -20.93
N LYS A 134 40.45 -22.27 -22.12
CA LYS A 134 41.38 -22.10 -23.26
C LYS A 134 42.47 -21.06 -22.93
N ASN A 135 42.08 -19.93 -22.36
CA ASN A 135 43.02 -18.87 -21.96
C ASN A 135 43.97 -19.35 -20.85
N ALA A 136 43.46 -20.05 -19.82
CA ALA A 136 44.28 -20.65 -18.78
C ALA A 136 45.31 -21.66 -19.35
N LYS A 137 44.92 -22.46 -20.35
CA LYS A 137 45.85 -23.38 -21.04
C LYS A 137 46.95 -22.64 -21.82
N ARG A 138 46.60 -21.52 -22.48
CA ARG A 138 47.57 -20.65 -23.18
C ARG A 138 48.52 -19.98 -22.19
N ALA A 139 47.99 -19.40 -21.11
CA ALA A 139 48.77 -18.78 -20.04
C ALA A 139 49.72 -19.79 -19.36
N LYS A 140 49.29 -21.04 -19.14
CA LYS A 140 50.16 -22.10 -18.62
C LYS A 140 51.32 -22.41 -19.58
N LYS A 141 51.06 -22.48 -20.89
CA LYS A 141 52.11 -22.71 -21.89
C LYS A 141 53.12 -21.56 -21.93
N THR A 142 52.65 -20.32 -21.93
CA THR A 142 53.53 -19.14 -21.93
C THR A 142 54.33 -19.04 -20.63
N ALA A 143 53.73 -19.35 -19.48
CA ALA A 143 54.44 -19.39 -18.20
C ALA A 143 55.53 -20.47 -18.15
N VAL A 144 55.30 -21.65 -18.73
CA VAL A 144 56.32 -22.70 -18.84
C VAL A 144 57.47 -22.26 -19.75
N GLY A 145 57.18 -21.58 -20.87
CA GLY A 145 58.19 -20.97 -21.74
C GLY A 145 59.04 -19.93 -20.99
N ALA A 146 58.38 -18.95 -20.37
CA ALA A 146 59.05 -17.92 -19.58
C ALA A 146 59.92 -18.48 -18.44
N ARG A 147 59.50 -19.60 -17.81
CA ARG A 147 60.33 -20.29 -16.81
C ARG A 147 61.59 -20.92 -17.40
N ARG A 148 61.52 -21.48 -18.62
CA ARG A 148 62.69 -22.03 -19.32
C ARG A 148 63.66 -20.92 -19.72
N ASP A 149 63.13 -19.83 -20.27
CA ASP A 149 63.93 -18.67 -20.67
C ASP A 149 64.60 -18.01 -19.47
N ALA A 150 63.88 -17.84 -18.35
CA ALA A 150 64.44 -17.35 -17.11
C ALA A 150 65.53 -18.28 -16.55
N LYS A 151 65.36 -19.61 -16.67
CA LYS A 151 66.38 -20.58 -16.26
C LYS A 151 67.63 -20.52 -17.14
N ALA A 152 67.47 -20.30 -18.45
CA ALA A 152 68.59 -20.10 -19.37
C ALA A 152 69.34 -18.80 -19.05
N ALA A 153 68.62 -17.69 -18.91
CA ALA A 153 69.21 -16.40 -18.52
C ALA A 153 69.96 -16.49 -17.18
N LEU A 154 69.42 -17.22 -16.19
CA LEU A 154 70.11 -17.46 -14.93
C LEU A 154 71.42 -18.25 -15.10
N ALA A 155 71.44 -19.22 -16.03
CA ALA A 155 72.65 -19.98 -16.34
C ALA A 155 73.71 -19.09 -17.01
N ASP A 156 73.31 -18.22 -17.94
CA ASP A 156 74.18 -17.24 -18.60
C ASP A 156 74.77 -16.25 -17.60
N VAL A 157 73.94 -15.70 -16.71
CA VAL A 157 74.37 -14.81 -15.62
C VAL A 157 75.39 -15.53 -14.72
N LYS A 158 75.14 -16.80 -14.38
CA LYS A 158 76.08 -17.61 -13.58
C LYS A 158 77.40 -17.87 -14.32
N ALA A 159 77.36 -18.06 -15.64
CA ALA A 159 78.55 -18.23 -16.48
C ALA A 159 79.37 -16.92 -16.53
N GLN A 160 78.71 -15.79 -16.78
CA GLN A 160 79.33 -14.47 -16.76
C GLN A 160 79.95 -14.15 -15.39
N ALA A 161 79.26 -14.46 -14.29
CA ALA A 161 79.79 -14.27 -12.94
C ALA A 161 81.05 -15.12 -12.69
N LYS A 162 81.09 -16.38 -13.16
CA LYS A 162 82.29 -17.23 -13.05
C LYS A 162 83.44 -16.70 -13.91
N ALA A 163 83.17 -16.24 -15.13
CA ALA A 163 84.18 -15.65 -16.01
C ALA A 163 84.78 -14.37 -15.39
N ALA A 164 83.94 -13.49 -14.85
CA ALA A 164 84.36 -12.30 -14.13
C ALA A 164 85.19 -12.63 -12.88
N ALA A 165 84.80 -13.66 -12.11
CA ALA A 165 85.57 -14.11 -10.96
C ALA A 165 86.96 -14.66 -11.35
N LYS A 166 87.07 -15.35 -12.48
CA LYS A 166 88.36 -15.84 -13.01
C LYS A 166 89.24 -14.67 -13.49
N ALA A 167 88.66 -13.71 -14.21
CA ALA A 167 89.36 -12.49 -14.63
C ALA A 167 89.90 -11.69 -13.43
N ASN A 168 89.10 -11.56 -12.36
CA ASN A 168 89.52 -10.89 -11.13
C ASN A 168 90.60 -11.66 -10.34
N ARG A 169 90.70 -12.98 -10.47
CA ARG A 169 91.82 -13.76 -9.89
C ARG A 169 93.12 -13.59 -10.68
N ALA A 170 93.05 -13.46 -12.00
CA ALA A 170 94.21 -13.27 -12.85
C ALA A 170 94.83 -11.87 -12.74
N SER A 171 94.04 -10.86 -12.39
CA SER A 171 94.51 -9.46 -12.33
C SER A 171 95.28 -9.08 -11.07
N GLY A 172 95.49 -9.98 -10.09
CA GLY A 172 96.37 -9.74 -8.94
C GLY A 172 96.03 -8.50 -8.09
N ALA A 173 94.82 -7.97 -8.21
CA ALA A 173 94.47 -6.67 -7.66
C ALA A 173 94.26 -6.72 -6.14
N LYS A 174 95.18 -6.10 -5.40
CA LYS A 174 95.12 -5.91 -3.93
C LYS A 174 93.81 -5.23 -3.50
N LYS A 175 93.18 -5.81 -2.46
CA LYS A 175 91.97 -5.37 -1.73
C LYS A 175 91.61 -3.88 -1.93
N ARG A 176 90.73 -3.59 -2.88
CA ARG A 176 90.01 -2.31 -2.96
C ARG A 176 88.50 -2.55 -2.90
N ARG A 177 87.83 -1.58 -2.26
CA ARG A 177 86.54 -1.65 -1.56
C ARG A 177 85.42 -2.29 -2.38
N ARG A 178 84.67 -3.22 -1.75
CA ARG A 178 83.64 -4.13 -2.33
C ARG A 178 82.33 -3.45 -2.80
N TRP A 179 82.25 -2.12 -2.78
CA TRP A 179 81.03 -1.36 -3.10
C TRP A 179 80.55 -1.40 -4.57
N PRO A 180 81.40 -1.46 -5.61
CA PRO A 180 80.90 -1.36 -6.98
C PRO A 180 80.12 -2.61 -7.43
N PHE A 181 80.40 -3.79 -6.84
CA PHE A 181 79.65 -5.00 -7.16
C PHE A 181 78.21 -4.99 -6.62
N LEU A 182 77.97 -4.34 -5.48
CA LEU A 182 76.64 -4.23 -4.88
C LEU A 182 75.72 -3.32 -5.71
N LEU A 183 76.25 -2.21 -6.24
CA LEU A 183 75.48 -1.28 -7.07
C LEU A 183 75.07 -1.88 -8.41
N VAL A 184 75.92 -2.71 -9.02
CA VAL A 184 75.58 -3.41 -10.28
C VAL A 184 74.48 -4.45 -10.05
N ILE A 185 74.52 -5.20 -8.94
CA ILE A 185 73.48 -6.19 -8.63
C ILE A 185 72.12 -5.50 -8.38
N VAL A 186 72.10 -4.39 -7.64
CA VAL A 186 70.87 -3.63 -7.36
C VAL A 186 70.29 -3.02 -8.65
N GLY A 187 71.14 -2.49 -9.54
CA GLY A 187 70.70 -1.93 -10.83
C GLY A 187 70.03 -2.96 -11.74
N VAL A 188 70.58 -4.17 -11.82
CA VAL A 188 70.01 -5.25 -12.65
C VAL A 188 68.66 -5.73 -12.09
N VAL A 189 68.52 -5.83 -10.75
CA VAL A 189 67.24 -6.20 -10.12
C VAL A 189 66.17 -5.12 -10.34
N GLY A 190 66.53 -3.84 -10.21
CA GLY A 190 65.60 -2.72 -10.44
C GLY A 190 65.06 -2.68 -11.87
N ALA A 191 65.92 -2.91 -12.87
CA ALA A 191 65.51 -2.92 -14.28
C ALA A 191 64.55 -4.07 -14.64
N VAL A 192 64.73 -5.25 -14.03
CA VAL A 192 63.84 -6.40 -14.25
C VAL A 192 62.45 -6.17 -13.62
N VAL A 193 62.36 -5.50 -12.47
CA VAL A 193 61.08 -5.17 -11.82
C VAL A 193 60.32 -4.10 -12.60
N ALA A 194 60.99 -3.04 -13.07
CA ALA A 194 60.37 -1.99 -13.87
C ALA A 194 59.76 -2.52 -15.17
N LYS A 195 60.46 -3.42 -15.88
CA LYS A 195 59.98 -4.02 -17.13
C LYS A 195 58.78 -4.95 -16.94
N LYS A 196 58.62 -5.54 -15.75
CA LYS A 196 57.47 -6.40 -15.43
C LYS A 196 56.23 -5.59 -15.05
N ARG A 197 56.40 -4.42 -14.40
CA ARG A 197 55.29 -3.48 -14.12
C ARG A 197 54.71 -2.89 -15.40
N ALA A 198 55.55 -2.40 -16.31
CA ALA A 198 55.10 -1.76 -17.57
C ALA A 198 54.28 -2.67 -18.52
N LYS A 199 54.18 -3.98 -18.26
CA LYS A 199 53.36 -4.92 -19.06
C LYS A 199 52.03 -5.31 -18.41
N THR A 200 51.79 -4.90 -17.17
CA THR A 200 50.56 -5.27 -16.43
C THR A 200 49.54 -4.12 -16.41
N ASP A 201 49.97 -2.91 -16.74
CA ASP A 201 49.16 -1.69 -16.62
C ASP A 201 48.18 -1.47 -17.80
N ASP A 202 48.27 -2.25 -18.89
CA ASP A 202 47.39 -2.08 -20.06
C ASP A 202 45.97 -2.66 -19.88
N ASP A 203 45.73 -3.54 -18.90
CA ASP A 203 44.45 -4.26 -18.75
C ASP A 203 43.66 -3.90 -17.47
N LEU A 204 44.20 -3.04 -16.59
CA LEU A 204 43.59 -2.74 -15.27
C LEU A 204 42.71 -1.48 -15.23
N TRP A 205 42.70 -0.69 -16.30
CA TRP A 205 41.84 0.49 -16.45
C TRP A 205 40.92 0.38 -17.66
N GLY A 206 40.22 -0.76 -17.77
CA GLY A 206 39.06 -0.86 -18.66
C GLY A 206 38.12 0.31 -18.37
N ALA A 207 37.98 1.20 -19.35
CA ALA A 207 37.15 2.38 -19.30
C ALA A 207 35.76 2.01 -18.75
N PRO A 208 35.16 2.84 -17.88
CA PRO A 208 33.80 2.61 -17.42
C PRO A 208 32.92 2.46 -18.65
N SER A 209 32.29 1.28 -18.76
CA SER A 209 31.40 0.96 -19.85
C SER A 209 30.34 2.03 -19.94
N ASP A 210 30.36 2.72 -21.07
CA ASP A 210 29.36 3.64 -21.58
C ASP A 210 28.01 2.89 -21.56
N SER A 211 27.35 2.97 -20.41
CA SER A 211 26.05 2.38 -20.20
C SER A 211 25.09 3.35 -20.86
N PRO A 212 24.36 2.93 -21.91
CA PRO A 212 23.42 3.83 -22.56
C PRO A 212 22.51 4.37 -21.48
N VAL A 213 22.56 5.69 -21.31
CA VAL A 213 21.65 6.47 -20.49
C VAL A 213 20.26 5.92 -20.79
N ARG A 214 19.64 5.26 -19.80
CA ARG A 214 18.24 4.89 -19.88
C ARG A 214 17.52 6.18 -20.23
N GLY A 215 17.05 6.25 -21.48
CA GLY A 215 16.11 7.26 -21.89
C GLY A 215 15.03 7.30 -20.83
N TYR A 216 14.76 8.50 -20.35
CA TYR A 216 13.61 8.79 -19.52
C TYR A 216 12.42 8.05 -20.14
N THR A 217 11.98 6.99 -19.47
CA THR A 217 10.61 6.51 -19.63
C THR A 217 9.76 7.70 -19.26
N GLU A 218 9.29 8.39 -20.29
CA GLU A 218 8.15 9.26 -20.25
C GLU A 218 7.09 8.52 -19.43
N ASP A 219 6.90 9.02 -18.22
CA ASP A 219 5.77 8.66 -17.38
C ASP A 219 4.53 8.88 -18.25
N PRO A 220 3.73 7.85 -18.56
CA PRO A 220 2.55 8.03 -19.37
C PRO A 220 1.61 8.95 -18.60
N GLN A 221 1.57 10.21 -19.02
CA GLN A 221 0.51 11.14 -18.68
C GLN A 221 -0.82 10.39 -18.88
N PRO A 222 -1.68 10.28 -17.84
CA PRO A 222 -3.01 9.78 -18.05
C PRO A 222 -3.70 10.76 -19.00
N SER A 223 -3.81 10.37 -20.27
CA SER A 223 -4.63 11.07 -21.23
C SER A 223 -6.05 11.00 -20.70
N THR A 224 -6.51 12.08 -20.10
CA THR A 224 -7.94 12.35 -19.94
C THR A 224 -8.51 12.42 -21.35
N ALA A 225 -9.01 11.27 -21.80
CA ALA A 225 -9.84 11.20 -22.98
C ALA A 225 -11.09 12.04 -22.71
N SER A 226 -11.04 13.31 -23.13
CA SER A 226 -12.19 14.10 -23.52
C SER A 226 -12.83 13.44 -24.75
N GLY A 227 -13.44 12.27 -24.52
CA GLY A 227 -14.37 11.62 -25.41
C GLY A 227 -15.75 12.20 -25.13
N VAL A 228 -15.99 13.38 -25.70
CA VAL A 228 -17.32 13.92 -25.95
C VAL A 228 -18.06 12.88 -26.79
N SER A 229 -18.85 12.04 -26.12
CA SER A 229 -19.95 11.33 -26.77
C SER A 229 -21.13 12.28 -26.76
N ALA A 230 -21.46 12.77 -27.95
CA ALA A 230 -22.69 13.47 -28.22
C ALA A 230 -23.87 12.60 -27.80
N THR A 231 -24.61 13.05 -26.79
CA THR A 231 -26.00 12.67 -26.61
C THR A 231 -26.84 13.42 -27.65
N PRO A 232 -27.71 12.75 -28.41
CA PRO A 232 -28.65 13.45 -29.28
C PRO A 232 -29.62 14.26 -28.43
N ALA A 233 -29.81 15.51 -28.84
CA ALA A 233 -30.79 16.43 -28.31
C ALA A 233 -32.15 15.74 -28.17
N THR A 234 -32.62 15.64 -26.93
CA THR A 234 -34.05 15.53 -26.66
C THR A 234 -34.50 16.95 -26.37
N ASP A 235 -35.12 17.57 -27.37
CA ASP A 235 -35.92 18.76 -27.20
C ASP A 235 -37.03 18.44 -26.18
N ASP A 236 -36.97 19.05 -25.00
CA ASP A 236 -38.17 19.20 -24.16
C ASP A 236 -38.18 20.63 -23.56
N PRO A 237 -39.28 21.39 -23.77
CA PRO A 237 -39.36 22.79 -23.39
C PRO A 237 -39.93 22.93 -21.98
N TYR A 238 -39.11 23.37 -21.02
CA TYR A 238 -39.63 23.96 -19.78
C TYR A 238 -38.91 25.27 -19.47
N PRO A 239 -39.63 26.42 -19.51
CA PRO A 239 -39.05 27.71 -19.17
C PRO A 239 -39.16 27.97 -17.66
N GLY A 240 -38.06 28.46 -17.08
CA GLY A 240 -38.13 29.45 -16.01
C GLY A 240 -38.01 28.94 -14.58
N VAL A 241 -36.78 28.78 -14.09
CA VAL A 241 -36.41 29.17 -12.71
C VAL A 241 -35.00 29.77 -12.76
N THR A 242 -34.93 31.10 -12.83
CA THR A 242 -33.72 31.86 -12.48
C THR A 242 -33.67 31.91 -10.96
N ALA A 243 -32.77 31.15 -10.35
CA ALA A 243 -32.44 31.30 -8.94
C ALA A 243 -31.12 32.07 -8.84
N ASP A 244 -31.26 33.31 -8.40
CA ASP A 244 -30.18 34.20 -8.01
C ASP A 244 -29.33 33.54 -6.93
N THR A 245 -28.05 33.32 -7.24
CA THR A 245 -27.02 33.00 -6.26
C THR A 245 -26.39 34.31 -5.78
N ASP A 246 -27.00 34.93 -4.77
CA ASP A 246 -26.34 35.90 -3.89
C ASP A 246 -26.88 35.72 -2.46
N GLY A 247 -26.36 34.68 -1.81
CA GLY A 247 -26.59 34.40 -0.41
C GLY A 247 -25.25 34.21 0.28
N THR A 248 -24.70 35.30 0.79
CA THR A 248 -23.62 35.32 1.79
C THR A 248 -24.00 34.43 2.98
N ILE A 249 -23.45 33.22 3.01
CA ILE A 249 -23.48 32.36 4.20
C ILE A 249 -22.46 32.94 5.17
N ALA A 250 -22.95 33.76 6.09
CA ALA A 250 -22.19 34.15 7.27
C ALA A 250 -21.93 32.88 8.10
N GLU A 251 -20.68 32.43 8.06
CA GLU A 251 -20.12 31.39 8.91
C GLU A 251 -20.23 31.83 10.37
N LYS A 252 -21.30 31.37 11.04
CA LYS A 252 -21.41 31.42 12.50
C LYS A 252 -20.73 30.16 13.01
N THR A 253 -19.47 30.31 13.41
CA THR A 253 -18.75 29.34 14.23
C THR A 253 -19.46 29.26 15.58
N ASP A 254 -20.40 28.34 15.72
CA ASP A 254 -20.93 27.98 17.04
C ASP A 254 -19.84 27.24 17.82
N ASP A 255 -19.56 27.77 19.01
CA ASP A 255 -18.69 27.24 20.05
C ASP A 255 -18.92 25.74 20.26
N TYR A 256 -18.05 24.91 19.69
CA TYR A 256 -17.85 23.54 20.16
C TYR A 256 -17.21 23.60 21.54
N LYS A 257 -18.07 23.62 22.55
CA LYS A 257 -17.73 23.40 23.95
C LYS A 257 -17.09 22.02 24.06
N SER A 258 -15.78 22.00 24.18
CA SER A 258 -14.93 20.86 24.46
C SER A 258 -15.43 20.13 25.71
N VAL A 259 -16.16 19.03 25.52
CA VAL A 259 -16.37 18.00 26.53
C VAL A 259 -15.13 17.13 26.50
N ALA A 260 -14.31 17.22 27.55
CA ALA A 260 -13.17 16.35 27.75
C ALA A 260 -13.63 14.89 27.90
N PRO A 261 -12.98 13.91 27.27
CA PRO A 261 -13.08 12.53 27.70
C PRO A 261 -12.18 12.32 28.92
N ASP A 262 -12.80 12.12 30.09
CA ASP A 262 -12.16 11.51 31.24
C ASP A 262 -11.91 10.03 30.90
N ASP A 263 -10.68 9.69 30.49
CA ASP A 263 -10.23 8.31 30.29
C ASP A 263 -8.89 8.11 31.04
N ASP A 264 -8.98 8.16 32.37
CA ASP A 264 -7.92 7.79 33.30
C ASP A 264 -7.78 6.25 33.34
N GLY A 265 -7.10 5.68 32.35
CA GLY A 265 -6.57 4.32 32.42
C GLY A 265 -5.21 4.29 33.15
N PRO A 266 -5.05 3.56 34.27
CA PRO A 266 -3.76 3.46 34.94
C PRO A 266 -2.81 2.52 34.19
N LEU A 267 -1.79 3.13 33.59
CA LEU A 267 -0.57 2.46 33.14
C LEU A 267 0.20 1.91 34.34
N HIS A 268 0.04 0.62 34.64
CA HIS A 268 1.02 -0.13 35.43
C HIS A 268 1.80 -1.09 34.53
N GLY A 269 2.92 -0.57 34.03
CA GLY A 269 4.03 -1.41 33.59
C GLY A 269 4.71 -2.05 34.80
N LYS A 270 4.75 -3.38 34.81
CA LYS A 270 5.75 -4.16 35.57
C LYS A 270 6.47 -5.08 34.60
N LEU A 271 7.69 -4.65 34.26
CA LEU A 271 8.78 -5.52 33.87
C LEU A 271 8.99 -6.56 34.98
N ALA A 272 8.92 -7.84 34.63
CA ALA A 272 9.56 -8.90 35.40
C ALA A 272 9.96 -10.03 34.44
N ASP A 273 11.26 -10.25 34.38
CA ASP A 273 11.92 -11.46 33.92
C ASP A 273 11.20 -12.71 34.48
N SER A 274 11.06 -13.75 33.66
CA SER A 274 11.04 -15.14 34.12
C SER A 274 11.33 -16.07 32.96
N ALA A 275 12.55 -16.59 32.97
CA ALA A 275 13.00 -17.73 32.19
C ALA A 275 12.38 -19.03 32.72
N HIS A 276 12.47 -20.07 31.89
CA HIS A 276 12.23 -21.50 32.16
C HIS A 276 10.78 -21.91 32.48
N GLU A 277 10.20 -22.81 31.68
CA GLU A 277 10.30 -24.26 31.93
C GLU A 277 9.66 -25.06 30.80
N THR A 278 10.43 -26.03 30.33
CA THR A 278 10.01 -27.24 29.63
C THR A 278 9.27 -28.15 30.61
N GLY A 279 8.15 -28.76 30.20
CA GLY A 279 7.67 -29.98 30.88
C GLY A 279 6.18 -30.25 30.82
N THR A 280 5.80 -31.15 29.92
CA THR A 280 5.00 -32.37 30.19
C THR A 280 3.98 -32.35 31.34
N ALA A 281 2.69 -32.52 31.00
CA ALA A 281 1.84 -33.67 31.37
C ALA A 281 0.38 -33.40 30.92
N VAL A 282 -0.24 -34.30 30.13
CA VAL A 282 -1.32 -35.23 30.58
C VAL A 282 -2.47 -34.47 31.25
N GLY A 283 -3.71 -34.45 30.77
CA GLY A 283 -4.45 -35.20 29.76
C GLY A 283 -5.94 -34.95 30.06
N ASP A 284 -6.82 -34.94 29.06
CA ASP A 284 -8.08 -35.70 29.08
C ASP A 284 -8.89 -35.48 27.79
N SER A 285 -9.34 -36.62 27.25
CA SER A 285 -10.48 -36.83 26.35
C SER A 285 -10.41 -36.41 24.86
N PRO A 286 -10.08 -37.38 23.98
CA PRO A 286 -10.45 -37.38 22.57
C PRO A 286 -11.32 -38.60 22.23
N GLU A 287 -12.62 -38.45 22.04
CA GLU A 287 -13.45 -39.52 21.46
C GLU A 287 -14.79 -38.95 20.95
N ALA A 288 -14.83 -38.41 19.71
CA ALA A 288 -16.08 -38.24 18.92
C ALA A 288 -15.94 -37.60 17.52
N GLN A 289 -14.75 -37.29 16.97
CA GLN A 289 -14.68 -36.52 15.70
C GLN A 289 -13.80 -37.07 14.57
N GLU A 290 -13.38 -38.33 14.59
CA GLU A 290 -12.52 -38.89 13.51
C GLU A 290 -13.22 -39.79 12.47
N GLU A 291 -14.54 -40.01 12.52
CA GLU A 291 -15.18 -40.90 11.55
C GLU A 291 -15.69 -40.24 10.25
N THR A 292 -15.63 -38.92 10.08
CA THR A 292 -16.19 -38.27 8.87
C THR A 292 -15.19 -37.93 7.77
N TRP A 293 -13.88 -38.13 7.97
CA TRP A 293 -12.87 -37.74 6.96
C TRP A 293 -12.35 -38.89 6.10
N SER A 294 -12.51 -40.15 6.51
CA SER A 294 -12.04 -41.29 5.72
C SER A 294 -13.01 -41.70 4.59
N GLU A 295 -14.31 -41.42 4.71
CA GLU A 295 -15.28 -41.72 3.63
C GLU A 295 -15.25 -40.70 2.48
N MET A 296 -14.65 -39.52 2.68
CA MET A 296 -14.60 -38.47 1.67
C MET A 296 -13.46 -38.65 0.65
N ILE A 297 -12.48 -39.53 0.93
CA ILE A 297 -11.32 -39.73 0.04
C ILE A 297 -11.60 -40.79 -1.04
N ASP A 298 -12.50 -41.76 -0.81
CA ASP A 298 -12.80 -42.79 -1.82
C ASP A 298 -13.77 -42.33 -2.92
N ALA A 299 -14.53 -41.25 -2.74
CA ALA A 299 -15.46 -40.75 -3.76
C ALA A 299 -14.78 -39.99 -4.92
N THR A 300 -13.47 -39.73 -4.86
CA THR A 300 -12.75 -38.97 -5.90
C THR A 300 -11.99 -39.84 -6.90
N LYS A 301 -11.95 -41.17 -6.70
CA LYS A 301 -11.20 -42.08 -7.59
C LYS A 301 -11.99 -42.61 -8.79
N ASP A 302 -13.31 -42.55 -8.76
CA ASP A 302 -14.15 -43.10 -9.84
C ASP A 302 -14.47 -42.10 -10.96
N ASN A 303 -13.99 -40.86 -10.89
CA ASN A 303 -14.33 -39.81 -11.86
C ASN A 303 -13.31 -39.64 -13.00
N ASP A 304 -12.15 -40.31 -12.93
CA ASP A 304 -11.11 -40.22 -13.95
C ASP A 304 -11.36 -41.14 -15.17
N ASP A 305 -12.22 -42.17 -15.05
CA ASP A 305 -12.52 -43.08 -16.15
C ASP A 305 -13.60 -42.57 -17.13
N ALA A 306 -14.40 -41.56 -16.75
CA ALA A 306 -15.44 -41.01 -17.62
C ALA A 306 -14.90 -40.06 -18.69
N ALA A 307 -13.75 -39.40 -18.45
CA ALA A 307 -13.21 -38.38 -19.36
C ALA A 307 -12.54 -38.95 -20.62
N ASN A 308 -12.27 -40.26 -20.69
CA ASN A 308 -11.51 -40.87 -21.78
C ASN A 308 -12.38 -41.50 -22.89
N THR A 309 -13.71 -41.40 -22.81
CA THR A 309 -14.62 -41.96 -23.82
C THR A 309 -15.11 -40.94 -24.86
N GLU A 310 -14.95 -39.64 -24.62
CA GLU A 310 -15.43 -38.60 -25.54
C GLU A 310 -14.45 -38.28 -26.68
N GLU A 311 -13.15 -38.59 -26.53
CA GLU A 311 -12.16 -38.35 -27.59
C GLU A 311 -12.22 -39.39 -28.73
N ALA A 312 -12.75 -40.58 -28.47
CA ALA A 312 -12.90 -41.63 -29.48
C ALA A 312 -13.98 -41.29 -30.53
N ALA A 313 -14.99 -40.48 -30.19
CA ALA A 313 -16.08 -40.13 -31.11
C ALA A 313 -15.67 -39.06 -32.15
N LYS A 314 -14.66 -38.23 -31.87
CA LYS A 314 -14.24 -37.14 -32.78
C LYS A 314 -13.37 -37.60 -33.95
N HIS A 315 -12.81 -38.80 -33.90
CA HIS A 315 -11.96 -39.33 -34.98
C HIS A 315 -12.73 -40.10 -36.09
N ALA A 316 -14.02 -40.38 -35.93
CA ALA A 316 -14.80 -41.15 -36.91
C ALA A 316 -15.45 -40.30 -38.04
N ALA A 317 -15.50 -38.97 -37.92
CA ALA A 317 -16.23 -38.11 -38.87
C ALA A 317 -15.40 -37.61 -40.07
N LYS A 318 -14.20 -38.16 -40.31
CA LYS A 318 -13.35 -37.73 -41.44
C LYS A 318 -13.51 -38.68 -42.64
N GLU A 319 -14.70 -38.64 -43.25
CA GLU A 319 -14.95 -39.30 -44.52
C GLU A 319 -14.15 -38.64 -45.68
N PRO A 320 -13.62 -39.44 -46.62
CA PRO A 320 -12.89 -38.92 -47.78
C PRO A 320 -13.85 -38.53 -48.92
N THR A 321 -13.90 -37.25 -49.26
CA THR A 321 -14.57 -36.77 -50.48
C THR A 321 -13.84 -37.28 -51.72
N LYS A 322 -14.38 -38.36 -52.31
CA LYS A 322 -13.98 -38.87 -53.62
C LYS A 322 -14.28 -37.81 -54.69
N LYS A 323 -13.22 -37.36 -55.37
CA LYS A 323 -13.25 -36.63 -56.63
C LYS A 323 -14.09 -37.40 -57.66
N SER A 324 -15.29 -36.89 -57.92
CA SER A 324 -16.05 -37.17 -59.15
C SER A 324 -15.36 -36.46 -60.32
N LYS A 325 -14.71 -37.24 -61.18
CA LYS A 325 -14.24 -36.83 -62.51
C LYS A 325 -15.10 -37.57 -63.53
N GLY A 326 -15.77 -36.84 -64.40
CA GLY A 326 -16.55 -37.33 -65.53
C GLY A 326 -17.62 -36.28 -65.86
N SER A 327 -17.92 -35.95 -67.12
CA SER A 327 -17.40 -36.37 -68.41
C SER A 327 -17.81 -35.31 -69.44
#